data_AF-A0AAU6EZG4-F1
#
_entry.id   AF-A0AAU6EZG4-F1
#
_cell.length_a   1.000
_cell.length_b   1.000
_cell.length_c   1.000
_cell.angle_alpha   90.00
_cell.angle_beta   90.00
_cell.angle_gamma   90.00
#
_symmetry.space_group_name_H-M   'P 1'
#
loop_
_entity.id
_entity.type
_entity.pdbx_description
1 polymer ?
#
loop_
_entity_poly.entity_id
_entity_poly.type
_entity_poly.pdbx_seq_one_letter_code
_entity_poly.pdbx_strand_id
1 'polypeptide(L)'
;MTYGKLRIAVMAGAVGVGPVAVAGTAFAEETHGTQGTREVRTADAQVRGNPLITSPAIGSILSTSLPTLTGTGIAGATIQVTTVGDTGRILGTTTVGADNTWSVTLGVDTPYAVANLKATQLLDGAEVGWASRNYFVQVAPVVNAPADGSGLSSPRPEFRGTGVPGAQIRLVVDGTVIGTTTVGGDRQWSVTPVRDLDYGTQTVNVVQSDGGSLVFLDASTPVELTLEAAAPVITGPADGAEIAPGKAEFTGTGQPGETITLTDAAGTVLGSATVREDGSWTVTVDDLREGGHIVTATDDAGRASSITVTVKAAATGPGPGGETPADTKTEAAKPAKPAKPAKPSQAAEPAKPSQPAKASKPAEASKPSKAAEASKPAESPARDGALARTGSDFPVELVGISAAALLAAGGCTVIALRRRRNHG
;
A
#
# COMPACT_ATOMS: atom_id res chain seq x y z
N MET A 1 17.97 18.16 75.40
CA MET A 1 17.99 18.93 74.13
C MET A 1 17.74 17.94 73.01
N THR A 2 16.56 17.97 72.41
CA THR A 2 16.14 17.02 71.38
C THR A 2 16.31 17.71 70.03
N TYR A 3 17.36 17.37 69.29
CA TYR A 3 17.59 17.92 67.95
C TYR A 3 16.85 17.08 66.90
N GLY A 4 15.90 17.73 66.22
CA GLY A 4 15.12 17.12 65.14
C GLY A 4 15.94 16.90 63.87
N LYS A 5 15.75 15.75 63.22
CA LYS A 5 16.30 15.45 61.88
C LYS A 5 15.74 16.44 60.86
N LEU A 6 16.61 17.26 60.26
CA LEU A 6 16.30 18.07 59.08
C LEU A 6 16.30 17.14 57.85
N ARG A 7 15.12 16.89 57.27
CA ARG A 7 15.00 16.22 55.96
C ARG A 7 14.95 17.30 54.88
N ILE A 8 16.05 17.50 54.15
CA ILE A 8 16.09 18.33 52.95
C ILE A 8 15.74 17.42 51.77
N ALA A 9 14.59 17.65 51.13
CA ALA A 9 14.27 17.05 49.84
C ALA A 9 14.68 18.05 48.75
N VAL A 10 15.71 17.72 47.97
CA VAL A 10 16.08 18.47 46.77
C VAL A 10 15.40 17.80 45.59
N MET A 11 14.36 18.43 45.04
CA MET A 11 13.83 18.06 43.72
C MET A 11 14.59 18.87 42.68
N ALA A 12 15.57 18.25 42.02
CA ALA A 12 16.25 18.85 40.87
C ALA A 12 15.55 18.38 39.59
N GLY A 13 14.81 19.28 38.96
CA GLY A 13 14.33 19.12 37.58
C GLY A 13 15.48 19.36 36.59
N ALA A 14 15.52 18.55 35.54
CA ALA A 14 16.55 18.60 34.52
C ALA A 14 16.50 19.89 33.69
N VAL A 15 17.66 20.52 33.53
CA VAL A 15 17.99 21.34 32.35
C VAL A 15 19.27 20.74 31.78
N GLY A 16 19.21 20.29 30.53
CA GLY A 16 20.36 19.68 29.87
C GLY A 16 21.49 20.67 29.65
N VAL A 17 22.70 20.29 30.05
CA VAL A 17 23.97 20.42 29.32
C VAL A 17 25.05 19.64 30.08
N GLY A 18 25.55 18.54 29.52
CA GLY A 18 26.75 17.81 30.00
C GLY A 18 26.60 17.04 31.34
N PRO A 19 27.59 16.19 31.68
CA PRO A 19 27.52 15.35 32.87
C PRO A 19 27.81 16.20 34.12
N VAL A 20 26.79 16.41 34.95
CA VAL A 20 27.01 16.79 36.35
C VAL A 20 26.96 15.49 37.16
N ALA A 21 28.14 15.03 37.58
CA ALA A 21 28.25 14.01 38.61
C ALA A 21 27.68 14.60 39.91
N VAL A 22 26.49 14.15 40.31
CA VAL A 22 25.95 14.44 41.65
C VAL A 22 26.66 13.50 42.62
N ALA A 23 27.65 14.02 43.35
CA ALA A 23 28.24 13.33 44.48
C ALA A 23 27.16 13.17 45.57
N GLY A 24 26.64 11.95 45.73
CA GLY A 24 25.81 11.60 46.87
C GLY A 24 26.63 11.65 48.15
N THR A 25 26.14 12.35 49.16
CA THR A 25 26.72 12.39 50.50
C THR A 25 26.58 11.02 51.18
N ALA A 26 27.70 10.39 51.53
CA ALA A 26 27.71 9.23 52.41
C ALA A 26 27.58 9.71 53.87
N PHE A 27 26.62 9.18 54.61
CA PHE A 27 26.61 9.28 56.07
C PHE A 27 27.42 8.11 56.63
N ALA A 28 28.59 8.39 57.19
CA ALA A 28 29.26 7.47 58.10
C ALA A 28 28.80 7.81 59.54
N GLU A 29 28.09 6.90 60.20
CA GLU A 29 27.98 6.94 61.67
C GLU A 29 29.28 6.39 62.25
N GLU A 30 30.14 7.27 62.76
CA GLU A 30 31.36 6.89 63.46
C GLU A 30 31.06 6.70 64.95
N THR A 31 31.17 5.46 65.45
CA THR A 31 31.27 5.20 66.89
C THR A 31 32.75 5.16 67.24
N HIS A 32 33.20 6.14 68.05
CA HIS A 32 34.59 6.21 68.50
C HIS A 32 34.94 5.02 69.41
N GLY A 33 35.97 4.26 69.01
CA GLY A 33 36.59 3.22 69.82
C GLY A 33 37.94 2.79 69.25
N THR A 34 39.01 3.33 69.85
CA THR A 34 40.42 2.91 69.93
C THR A 34 41.15 2.35 68.69
N GLN A 35 42.32 2.93 68.43
CA GLN A 35 43.27 2.70 67.34
C GLN A 35 43.45 1.23 66.91
N GLY A 36 43.18 0.98 65.63
CA GLY A 36 43.70 -0.15 64.87
C GLY A 36 43.68 0.24 63.40
N THR A 37 44.81 0.15 62.72
CA THR A 37 44.96 0.39 61.29
C THR A 37 43.99 -0.52 60.54
N ARG A 38 42.85 0.02 60.10
CA ARG A 38 41.94 -0.67 59.18
C ARG A 38 42.19 -0.10 57.79
N GLU A 39 42.71 -0.94 56.90
CA GLU A 39 42.50 -0.73 55.47
C GLU A 39 41.01 -0.50 55.26
N VAL A 40 40.66 0.73 54.87
CA VAL A 40 39.39 0.99 54.20
C VAL A 40 39.51 0.28 52.86
N ARG A 41 39.07 -0.99 52.82
CA ARG A 41 38.66 -1.58 51.55
C ARG A 41 37.48 -0.76 51.10
N THR A 42 37.69 0.16 50.16
CA THR A 42 36.63 0.69 49.32
C THR A 42 36.05 -0.50 48.56
N ALA A 43 35.15 -1.24 49.19
CA ALA A 43 34.24 -2.13 48.50
C ALA A 43 33.35 -1.21 47.64
N ASP A 44 33.66 -1.18 46.34
CA ASP A 44 32.82 -0.73 45.24
C ASP A 44 31.64 0.17 45.63
N ALA A 45 31.94 1.42 45.94
CA ALA A 45 30.99 2.49 45.65
C ALA A 45 31.03 2.73 44.13
N GLN A 46 30.55 1.76 43.33
CA GLN A 46 30.25 2.02 41.93
C GLN A 46 29.25 3.18 41.91
N VAL A 47 29.66 4.29 41.31
CA VAL A 47 28.80 5.45 41.08
C VAL A 47 27.60 4.96 40.27
N ARG A 48 26.47 4.74 40.94
CA ARG A 48 25.21 4.27 40.35
C ARG A 48 24.61 5.40 39.52
N GLY A 49 25.07 5.53 38.27
CA GLY A 49 24.54 6.46 37.29
C GLY A 49 23.38 5.86 36.52
N ASN A 50 22.36 6.67 36.24
CA ASN A 50 21.38 6.35 35.20
C ASN A 50 22.12 6.12 33.87
N PRO A 51 21.69 5.15 33.05
CA PRO A 51 22.18 5.06 31.68
C PRO A 51 21.81 6.33 30.91
N LEU A 52 22.47 6.57 29.78
CA LEU A 52 22.08 7.60 28.81
C LEU A 52 21.73 6.92 27.49
N ILE A 53 20.69 7.41 26.81
CA ILE A 53 20.43 7.08 25.42
C ILE A 53 20.97 8.24 24.57
N THR A 54 21.89 7.98 23.64
CA THR A 54 22.49 9.01 22.78
C THR A 54 21.87 9.01 21.38
N SER A 55 21.47 7.85 20.87
CA SER A 55 20.78 7.70 19.58
C SER A 55 19.58 6.77 19.69
N PRO A 56 18.48 7.01 18.94
CA PRO A 56 18.18 8.22 18.17
C PRO A 56 18.11 9.48 19.03
N ALA A 57 18.23 10.65 18.40
CA ALA A 57 17.99 11.91 19.10
C ALA A 57 16.52 12.01 19.54
N ILE A 58 16.26 12.80 20.58
CA ILE A 58 14.89 13.05 21.06
C ILE A 58 14.09 13.69 19.94
N GLY A 59 12.92 13.12 19.63
CA GLY A 59 12.00 13.65 18.63
C GLY A 59 12.39 13.38 17.17
N SER A 60 13.40 12.54 16.91
CA SER A 60 13.72 12.11 15.54
C SER A 60 12.52 11.42 14.88
N ILE A 61 12.40 11.58 13.56
CA ILE A 61 11.48 10.79 12.73
C ILE A 61 12.30 9.68 12.08
N LEU A 62 11.87 8.43 12.24
CA LEU A 62 12.56 7.23 11.77
C LEU A 62 11.71 6.50 10.75
N SER A 63 12.35 5.99 9.70
CA SER A 63 11.73 5.13 8.68
C SER A 63 11.67 3.66 9.07
N THR A 64 11.85 3.35 10.36
CA THR A 64 11.83 1.97 10.87
C THR A 64 11.26 1.92 12.28
N SER A 65 10.45 0.89 12.54
CA SER A 65 9.96 0.49 13.87
C SER A 65 10.98 -0.33 14.66
N LEU A 66 12.12 -0.68 14.04
CA LEU A 66 13.20 -1.49 14.63
C LEU A 66 14.53 -0.71 14.64
N PRO A 67 14.61 0.47 15.26
CA PRO A 67 15.85 1.24 15.26
C PRO A 67 16.93 0.58 16.14
N THR A 68 18.18 0.95 15.87
CA THR A 68 19.28 0.73 16.80
C THR A 68 19.36 1.88 17.79
N LEU A 69 19.27 1.56 19.08
CA LEU A 69 19.52 2.49 20.16
C LEU A 69 20.98 2.40 20.58
N THR A 70 21.60 3.54 20.86
CA THR A 70 22.95 3.60 21.44
C THR A 70 22.97 4.50 22.67
N GLY A 71 23.97 4.31 23.51
CA GLY A 71 24.08 5.07 24.74
C GLY A 71 25.29 4.74 25.58
N THR A 72 25.28 5.26 26.82
CA THR A 72 26.29 4.96 27.83
C THR A 72 25.65 4.36 29.09
N GLY A 73 26.44 3.64 29.86
CA GLY A 73 26.00 2.98 31.09
C GLY A 73 27.17 2.46 31.91
N ILE A 74 26.85 1.67 32.93
CA ILE A 74 27.85 0.99 33.78
C ILE A 74 28.38 -0.23 33.04
N ALA A 75 29.69 -0.29 32.77
CA ALA A 75 30.32 -1.46 32.15
C ALA A 75 29.92 -2.79 32.82
N GLY A 76 29.56 -3.79 32.01
CA GLY A 76 29.09 -5.10 32.47
C GLY A 76 27.61 -5.15 32.89
N ALA A 77 26.92 -4.01 33.04
CA ALA A 77 25.49 -3.99 33.30
C ALA A 77 24.68 -4.41 32.06
N THR A 78 23.48 -4.93 32.28
CA THR A 78 22.50 -5.22 31.22
C THR A 78 21.61 -4.00 31.01
N ILE A 79 21.36 -3.63 29.75
CA ILE A 79 20.32 -2.67 29.35
C ILE A 79 19.13 -3.45 28.82
N GLN A 80 17.96 -3.29 29.44
CA GLN A 80 16.68 -3.79 28.95
C GLN A 80 15.83 -2.64 28.44
N VAL A 81 15.38 -2.73 27.18
CA VAL A 81 14.54 -1.71 26.55
C VAL A 81 13.09 -2.16 26.53
N THR A 82 12.19 -1.30 27.00
CA THR A 82 10.74 -1.50 27.06
C THR A 82 10.04 -0.24 26.58
N THR A 83 8.75 -0.31 26.26
CA THR A 83 7.89 0.87 26.13
C THR A 83 7.59 1.47 27.51
N VAL A 84 7.52 2.80 27.62
CA VAL A 84 7.15 3.46 28.87
C VAL A 84 5.74 3.02 29.27
N GLY A 85 5.60 2.48 30.48
CA GLY A 85 4.33 1.96 31.00
C GLY A 85 4.13 0.45 30.80
N ASP A 86 4.91 -0.19 29.93
CA ASP A 86 4.89 -1.64 29.74
C ASP A 86 6.06 -2.28 30.50
N THR A 87 5.77 -3.01 31.57
CA THR A 87 6.82 -3.68 32.37
C THR A 87 7.16 -5.08 31.88
N GLY A 88 6.38 -5.65 30.95
CA GLY A 88 6.50 -7.06 30.55
C GLY A 88 7.11 -7.32 29.17
N ARG A 89 7.03 -6.38 28.23
CA ARG A 89 7.48 -6.59 26.85
C ARG A 89 8.86 -5.99 26.61
N ILE A 90 9.87 -6.85 26.56
CA ILE A 90 11.23 -6.46 26.20
C ILE A 90 11.31 -6.30 24.68
N LEU A 91 11.73 -5.12 24.23
CA LEU A 91 11.93 -4.78 22.81
C LEU A 91 13.35 -5.10 22.35
N GLY A 92 14.30 -5.07 23.28
CA GLY A 92 15.70 -5.37 23.06
C GLY A 92 16.45 -5.45 24.38
N THR A 93 17.54 -6.21 24.38
CA THR A 93 18.45 -6.31 25.52
C THR A 93 19.89 -6.31 25.03
N THR A 94 20.80 -5.70 25.79
CA THR A 94 22.24 -5.70 25.48
C THR A 94 23.05 -5.58 26.76
N THR A 95 24.35 -5.81 26.69
CA THR A 95 25.29 -5.57 27.80
C THR A 95 26.11 -4.33 27.50
N VAL A 96 26.36 -3.50 28.51
CA VAL A 96 27.26 -2.34 28.38
C VAL A 96 28.71 -2.82 28.28
N GLY A 97 29.40 -2.37 27.25
CA GLY A 97 30.80 -2.68 27.00
C GLY A 97 31.74 -2.10 28.08
N ALA A 98 32.99 -2.58 28.07
CA ALA A 98 34.04 -2.10 28.99
C ALA A 98 34.40 -0.61 28.79
N ASP A 99 34.07 -0.06 27.61
CA ASP A 99 34.20 1.37 27.26
C ASP A 99 33.01 2.22 27.77
N ASN A 100 32.10 1.64 28.55
CA ASN A 100 30.87 2.25 29.06
C ASN A 100 29.86 2.61 27.97
N THR A 101 29.96 2.03 26.77
CA THR A 101 28.97 2.24 25.71
C THR A 101 28.09 1.00 25.52
N TRP A 102 26.90 1.20 24.98
CA TRP A 102 26.00 0.11 24.60
C TRP A 102 25.31 0.40 23.28
N SER A 103 24.93 -0.67 22.58
CA SER A 103 24.16 -0.64 21.35
C SER A 103 23.17 -1.81 21.33
N VAL A 104 21.93 -1.54 20.95
CA VAL A 104 20.87 -2.56 20.82
C VAL A 104 19.96 -2.24 19.65
N THR A 105 19.87 -3.17 18.70
CA THR A 105 18.81 -3.14 17.68
C THR A 105 17.55 -3.76 18.26
N LEU A 106 16.43 -3.05 18.18
CA LEU A 106 15.16 -3.60 18.66
C LEU A 106 14.74 -4.78 17.78
N GLY A 107 14.31 -5.88 18.41
CA GLY A 107 13.82 -7.07 17.72
C GLY A 107 12.30 -7.12 17.58
N VAL A 108 11.63 -6.08 18.05
CA VAL A 108 10.17 -5.99 18.17
C VAL A 108 9.72 -4.61 17.74
N ASP A 109 8.70 -4.56 16.88
CA ASP A 109 8.18 -3.31 16.35
C ASP A 109 7.73 -2.38 17.47
N THR A 110 8.27 -1.16 17.45
CA THR A 110 7.69 -0.05 18.18
C THR A 110 6.46 0.49 17.44
N PRO A 111 5.58 1.25 18.13
CA PRO A 111 4.41 1.82 17.49
C PRO A 111 4.79 2.64 16.24
N TYR A 112 4.04 2.47 15.15
CA TYR A 112 4.14 3.27 13.92
C TYR A 112 3.55 4.68 14.11
N ALA A 113 4.05 5.36 15.15
CA ALA A 113 3.63 6.67 15.62
C ALA A 113 4.70 7.16 16.61
N VAL A 114 4.30 7.84 17.68
CA VAL A 114 5.20 8.14 18.81
C VAL A 114 5.58 6.84 19.53
N ALA A 115 6.88 6.55 19.55
CA ALA A 115 7.45 5.52 20.40
C ALA A 115 8.04 6.18 21.65
N ASN A 116 7.58 5.78 22.84
CA ASN A 116 8.16 6.20 24.12
C ASN A 116 8.82 4.99 24.77
N LEU A 117 10.15 5.03 24.91
CA LEU A 117 10.96 3.92 25.41
C LEU A 117 11.55 4.21 26.79
N LYS A 118 11.68 3.17 27.61
CA LYS A 118 12.47 3.11 28.85
C LYS A 118 13.63 2.12 28.66
N ALA A 119 14.86 2.59 28.82
CA ALA A 119 16.05 1.76 28.97
C ALA A 119 16.37 1.61 30.46
N THR A 120 16.18 0.40 30.98
CA THR A 120 16.47 0.04 32.37
C THR A 120 17.85 -0.60 32.43
N GLN A 121 18.72 -0.09 33.30
CA GLN A 121 20.04 -0.64 33.56
C GLN A 121 19.98 -1.57 34.77
N LEU A 122 20.41 -2.81 34.60
CA LEU A 122 20.49 -3.83 35.63
C LEU A 122 21.93 -4.25 35.88
N LEU A 123 22.37 -4.16 37.15
CA LEU A 123 23.64 -4.69 37.60
C LEU A 123 23.36 -5.86 38.53
N ASP A 124 23.95 -7.02 38.25
CA ASP A 124 23.69 -8.27 38.98
C ASP A 124 22.19 -8.61 39.11
N GLY A 125 21.42 -8.26 38.08
CA GLY A 125 19.96 -8.46 38.03
C GLY A 125 19.12 -7.43 38.79
N ALA A 126 19.73 -6.46 39.48
CA ALA A 126 19.03 -5.38 40.17
C ALA A 126 18.99 -4.10 39.33
N GLU A 127 17.82 -3.46 39.22
CA GLU A 127 17.69 -2.13 38.60
C GLU A 127 18.53 -1.11 39.37
N VAL A 128 19.48 -0.48 38.67
CA VAL A 128 20.38 0.55 39.23
C VAL A 128 20.14 1.94 38.66
N GLY A 129 19.38 2.05 37.57
CA GLY A 129 19.02 3.32 36.96
C GLY A 129 18.25 3.13 35.65
N TRP A 130 17.66 4.21 35.14
CA TRP A 130 16.95 4.18 33.86
C TRP A 130 17.04 5.50 33.11
N ALA A 131 16.78 5.45 31.80
CA ALA A 131 16.59 6.61 30.94
C ALA A 131 15.42 6.41 29.98
N SER A 132 14.86 7.51 29.49
CA SER A 132 13.80 7.49 28.49
C SER A 132 14.24 8.05 27.15
N ARG A 133 13.59 7.58 26.08
CA ARG A 133 13.74 8.12 24.74
C ARG A 133 12.41 8.12 24.02
N ASN A 134 12.09 9.24 23.37
CA ASN A 134 10.98 9.32 22.45
C ASN A 134 11.45 9.68 21.03
N TYR A 135 10.83 9.06 20.06
CA TYR A 135 10.97 9.34 18.63
C TYR A 135 9.65 9.02 17.92
N PHE A 136 9.54 9.40 16.65
CA PHE A 136 8.40 9.09 15.79
C PHE A 136 8.84 8.04 14.76
N VAL A 137 7.96 7.08 14.49
CA VAL A 137 8.13 6.12 13.39
C VAL A 137 7.16 6.49 12.28
N GLN A 138 7.72 6.77 11.10
CA GLN A 138 6.97 7.12 9.90
C GLN A 138 7.63 6.40 8.72
N VAL A 139 6.95 5.41 8.16
CA VAL A 139 7.51 4.47 7.17
C VAL A 139 6.73 4.61 5.89
N ALA A 140 7.26 5.27 4.86
CA ALA A 140 6.54 5.38 3.59
C ALA A 140 6.21 4.01 2.96
N PRO A 141 5.04 3.85 2.32
CA PRO A 141 4.75 2.67 1.55
C PRO A 141 5.66 2.62 0.31
N VAL A 142 5.97 1.42 -0.16
CA VAL A 142 6.82 1.20 -1.34
C VAL A 142 6.04 0.40 -2.36
N VAL A 143 6.15 0.78 -3.63
CA VAL A 143 5.65 -0.01 -4.77
C VAL A 143 6.81 -0.86 -5.29
N ASN A 144 6.65 -2.19 -5.28
CA ASN A 144 7.67 -3.13 -5.76
C ASN A 144 7.36 -3.65 -7.16
N ALA A 145 6.08 -3.70 -7.53
CA ALA A 145 5.64 -4.11 -8.86
C ALA A 145 4.36 -3.35 -9.24
N PRO A 146 4.19 -2.97 -10.52
CA PRO A 146 5.21 -2.93 -11.56
C PRO A 146 6.40 -2.03 -11.19
N ALA A 147 7.56 -2.25 -11.80
CA ALA A 147 8.77 -1.47 -11.51
C ALA A 147 8.73 -0.10 -12.20
N ASP A 148 9.44 0.88 -11.64
CA ASP A 148 9.56 2.21 -12.24
C ASP A 148 10.17 2.16 -13.65
N GLY A 149 9.58 2.92 -14.57
CA GLY A 149 9.91 2.93 -15.99
C GLY A 149 9.46 1.69 -16.77
N SER A 150 8.65 0.79 -16.19
CA SER A 150 8.23 -0.42 -16.88
C SER A 150 7.09 -0.20 -17.89
N GLY A 151 7.16 -0.92 -19.01
CA GLY A 151 6.06 -1.08 -19.94
C GLY A 151 5.03 -2.09 -19.43
N LEU A 152 3.75 -1.78 -19.57
CA LEU A 152 2.64 -2.63 -19.16
C LEU A 152 2.06 -3.40 -20.35
N SER A 153 1.70 -4.66 -20.12
CA SER A 153 1.04 -5.54 -21.10
C SER A 153 -0.47 -5.69 -20.86
N SER A 154 -0.99 -5.07 -19.80
CA SER A 154 -2.39 -5.12 -19.41
C SER A 154 -2.81 -3.76 -18.84
N PRO A 155 -4.03 -3.28 -19.17
CA PRO A 155 -4.57 -2.06 -18.58
C PRO A 155 -4.93 -2.19 -17.10
N ARG A 156 -4.91 -3.40 -16.52
CA ARG A 156 -5.14 -3.62 -15.08
C ARG A 156 -4.03 -4.48 -14.48
N PRO A 157 -2.79 -3.97 -14.40
CA PRO A 157 -1.71 -4.70 -13.78
C PRO A 157 -1.99 -4.88 -12.28
N GLU A 158 -1.47 -5.96 -11.70
CA GLU A 158 -1.45 -6.10 -10.24
C GLU A 158 -0.32 -5.26 -9.66
N PHE A 159 -0.65 -4.34 -8.76
CA PHE A 159 0.34 -3.59 -7.99
C PHE A 159 0.65 -4.31 -6.68
N ARG A 160 1.93 -4.44 -6.36
CA ARG A 160 2.41 -5.06 -5.12
C ARG A 160 3.44 -4.17 -4.44
N GLY A 161 3.53 -4.28 -3.13
CA GLY A 161 4.51 -3.49 -2.39
C GLY A 161 4.53 -3.76 -0.90
N THR A 162 5.21 -2.88 -0.17
CA THR A 162 5.31 -2.93 1.29
C THR A 162 4.74 -1.70 1.96
N GLY A 163 4.36 -1.84 3.24
CA GLY A 163 3.85 -0.73 4.03
C GLY A 163 3.74 -1.08 5.51
N VAL A 164 3.10 -0.20 6.27
CA VAL A 164 2.84 -0.41 7.70
C VAL A 164 1.74 -1.47 7.89
N PRO A 165 1.96 -2.56 8.66
CA PRO A 165 0.96 -3.60 8.90
C PRO A 165 -0.38 -3.03 9.37
N GLY A 166 -1.48 -3.48 8.75
CA GLY A 166 -2.84 -3.02 9.06
C GLY A 166 -3.22 -1.66 8.47
N ALA A 167 -2.28 -0.93 7.86
CA ALA A 167 -2.58 0.33 7.18
C ALA A 167 -3.44 0.11 5.92
N GLN A 168 -4.31 1.08 5.60
CA GLN A 168 -5.03 1.11 4.33
C GLN A 168 -4.16 1.76 3.26
N ILE A 169 -3.96 1.07 2.14
CA ILE A 169 -3.34 1.57 0.91
C ILE A 169 -4.41 2.11 -0.02
N ARG A 170 -4.14 3.26 -0.65
CA ARG A 170 -4.88 3.80 -1.79
C ARG A 170 -3.92 3.93 -2.97
N LEU A 171 -4.24 3.23 -4.06
CA LEU A 171 -3.54 3.33 -5.34
C LEU A 171 -4.06 4.56 -6.08
N VAL A 172 -3.18 5.50 -6.36
CA VAL A 172 -3.50 6.79 -6.99
C VAL A 172 -2.80 6.86 -8.34
N VAL A 173 -3.56 7.20 -9.37
CA VAL A 173 -3.05 7.47 -10.72
C VAL A 173 -3.60 8.81 -11.17
N ASP A 174 -2.71 9.73 -11.56
CA ASP A 174 -3.04 11.09 -11.97
C ASP A 174 -4.01 11.81 -11.00
N GLY A 175 -3.79 11.60 -9.69
CA GLY A 175 -4.59 12.19 -8.61
C GLY A 175 -5.91 11.48 -8.29
N THR A 176 -6.28 10.42 -9.02
CA THR A 176 -7.51 9.65 -8.80
C THR A 176 -7.22 8.33 -8.08
N VAL A 177 -7.98 8.00 -7.03
CA VAL A 177 -7.90 6.68 -6.38
C VAL A 177 -8.55 5.63 -7.27
N ILE A 178 -7.78 4.64 -7.71
CA ILE A 178 -8.24 3.55 -8.61
C ILE A 178 -8.18 2.17 -7.96
N GLY A 179 -7.82 2.09 -6.68
CA GLY A 179 -7.78 0.84 -5.94
C GLY A 179 -7.50 1.10 -4.47
N THR A 180 -7.99 0.20 -3.62
CA THR A 180 -7.70 0.22 -2.19
C THR A 180 -7.43 -1.19 -1.68
N THR A 181 -6.51 -1.33 -0.75
CA THR A 181 -6.23 -2.60 -0.07
C THR A 181 -5.74 -2.33 1.35
N THR A 182 -5.47 -3.37 2.13
CA THR A 182 -4.87 -3.28 3.46
C THR A 182 -3.54 -4.00 3.46
N VAL A 183 -2.55 -3.45 4.15
CA VAL A 183 -1.26 -4.11 4.34
C VAL A 183 -1.41 -5.28 5.28
N GLY A 184 -0.96 -6.46 4.84
CA GLY A 184 -0.95 -7.69 5.64
C GLY A 184 -0.01 -7.61 6.84
N GLY A 185 -0.15 -8.58 7.76
CA GLY A 185 0.76 -8.71 8.92
C GLY A 185 2.20 -9.02 8.53
N ASP A 186 2.43 -9.52 7.32
CA ASP A 186 3.73 -9.74 6.67
C ASP A 186 4.31 -8.48 6.01
N ARG A 187 3.66 -7.32 6.19
CA ARG A 187 4.02 -6.01 5.61
C ARG A 187 3.86 -5.93 4.10
N GLN A 188 3.23 -6.92 3.46
CA GLN A 188 2.97 -6.91 2.03
C GLN A 188 1.57 -6.39 1.73
N TRP A 189 1.40 -5.79 0.57
CA TRP A 189 0.08 -5.46 0.02
C TRP A 189 0.03 -5.80 -1.46
N SER A 190 -1.18 -6.09 -1.94
CA SER A 190 -1.49 -6.25 -3.36
C SER A 190 -2.84 -5.61 -3.68
N VAL A 191 -2.92 -4.94 -4.84
CA VAL A 191 -4.15 -4.32 -5.36
C VAL A 191 -4.15 -4.32 -6.88
N THR A 192 -5.29 -4.68 -7.47
CA THR A 192 -5.55 -4.51 -8.91
C THR A 192 -6.45 -3.29 -9.10
N PRO A 193 -6.18 -2.41 -10.09
CA PRO A 193 -7.07 -1.33 -10.47
C PRO A 193 -8.51 -1.79 -10.71
N VAL A 194 -9.48 -1.01 -10.22
CA VAL A 194 -10.92 -1.28 -10.46
C VAL A 194 -11.39 -0.83 -11.85
N ARG A 195 -10.58 0.01 -12.52
CA ARG A 195 -10.76 0.48 -13.89
C ARG A 195 -9.47 0.29 -14.68
N ASP A 196 -9.59 0.32 -15.99
CA ASP A 196 -8.44 0.32 -16.89
C ASP A 196 -7.60 1.58 -16.68
N LEU A 197 -6.29 1.39 -16.72
CA LEU A 197 -5.30 2.44 -16.88
C LEU A 197 -5.38 3.01 -18.29
N ASP A 198 -5.14 4.31 -18.43
CA ASP A 198 -5.11 4.96 -19.73
C ASP A 198 -3.81 4.59 -20.47
N TYR A 199 -3.88 4.57 -21.80
CA TYR A 199 -2.71 4.34 -22.63
C TYR A 199 -1.73 5.52 -22.56
N GLY A 200 -0.45 5.23 -22.75
CA GLY A 200 0.65 6.19 -22.60
C GLY A 200 1.31 6.12 -21.22
N THR A 201 2.07 7.16 -20.90
CA THR A 201 2.77 7.27 -19.62
C THR A 201 1.83 7.74 -18.53
N GLN A 202 1.80 7.01 -17.42
CA GLN A 202 1.04 7.33 -16.22
C GLN A 202 1.95 7.40 -15.01
N THR A 203 1.67 8.38 -14.14
CA THR A 203 2.35 8.49 -12.85
C THR A 203 1.49 7.86 -11.77
N VAL A 204 2.05 6.82 -11.14
CA VAL A 204 1.39 6.06 -10.09
C VAL A 204 2.06 6.35 -8.76
N ASN A 205 1.27 6.60 -7.72
CA ASN A 205 1.77 6.60 -6.36
C ASN A 205 0.77 5.90 -5.45
N VAL A 206 1.26 5.34 -4.34
CA VAL A 206 0.39 4.82 -3.29
C VAL A 206 0.46 5.75 -2.08
N VAL A 207 -0.68 5.96 -1.45
CA VAL A 207 -0.74 6.59 -0.14
C VAL A 207 -1.23 5.58 0.87
N GLN A 208 -0.61 5.55 2.04
CA GLN A 208 -1.08 4.73 3.15
C GLN A 208 -1.66 5.60 4.27
N SER A 209 -2.55 5.01 5.06
CA SER A 209 -3.13 5.62 6.27
C SER A 209 -3.28 4.56 7.35
N ASP A 210 -3.22 4.94 8.62
CA ASP A 210 -3.30 4.05 9.78
C ASP A 210 -4.69 3.40 10.00
N GLY A 211 -5.64 3.60 9.09
CA GLY A 211 -7.01 3.11 9.20
C GLY A 211 -7.87 3.89 10.21
N GLY A 212 -7.34 4.94 10.83
CA GLY A 212 -8.02 5.87 11.74
C GLY A 212 -8.21 7.27 11.15
N SER A 213 -8.75 8.18 11.97
CA SER A 213 -9.01 9.58 11.57
C SER A 213 -7.78 10.50 11.73
N LEU A 214 -6.64 9.98 12.21
CA LEU A 214 -5.38 10.71 12.31
C LEU A 214 -4.50 10.34 11.12
N VAL A 215 -4.60 11.16 10.08
CA VAL A 215 -4.02 10.87 8.77
C VAL A 215 -2.51 11.19 8.77
N PHE A 216 -1.67 10.27 9.20
CA PHE A 216 -0.29 10.26 8.70
C PHE A 216 -0.35 9.69 7.28
N LEU A 217 -0.54 10.58 6.31
CA LEU A 217 -0.52 10.22 4.91
C LEU A 217 0.94 10.18 4.47
N ASP A 218 1.52 8.98 4.46
CA ASP A 218 2.77 8.78 3.75
C ASP A 218 2.48 8.36 2.31
N ALA A 219 3.14 9.03 1.37
CA ALA A 219 3.13 8.68 -0.02
C ALA A 219 4.38 7.88 -0.38
N SER A 220 4.24 6.93 -1.29
CA SER A 220 5.40 6.32 -1.95
C SER A 220 6.12 7.35 -2.80
N THR A 221 7.35 7.02 -3.19
CA THR A 221 7.92 7.60 -4.40
C THR A 221 6.98 7.31 -5.58
N PRO A 222 6.74 8.28 -6.48
CA PRO A 222 6.01 8.02 -7.70
C PRO A 222 6.73 6.97 -8.56
N VAL A 223 5.95 6.23 -9.34
CA VAL A 223 6.40 5.22 -10.30
C VAL A 223 5.82 5.64 -11.65
N GLU A 224 6.66 5.83 -12.65
CA GLU A 224 6.23 6.08 -14.02
C GLU A 224 6.08 4.74 -14.75
N LEU A 225 4.91 4.54 -15.36
CA LEU A 225 4.59 3.32 -16.11
C LEU A 225 4.07 3.72 -17.48
N THR A 226 4.37 2.92 -18.50
CA THR A 226 3.84 3.16 -19.85
C THR A 226 2.99 1.99 -20.30
N LEU A 227 1.72 2.24 -20.57
CA LEU A 227 0.83 1.26 -21.21
C LEU A 227 0.82 1.52 -22.71
N GLU A 228 1.41 0.62 -23.48
CA GLU A 228 1.48 0.76 -24.94
C GLU A 228 0.20 0.26 -25.61
N ALA A 229 -0.25 1.01 -26.60
CA ALA A 229 -1.38 0.62 -27.43
C ALA A 229 -0.96 -0.41 -28.49
N ALA A 230 -1.82 -1.42 -28.70
CA ALA A 230 -1.58 -2.46 -29.69
C ALA A 230 -1.96 -1.95 -31.09
N ALA A 231 -1.05 -2.08 -32.07
CA ALA A 231 -1.31 -1.73 -33.46
C ALA A 231 -2.62 -2.36 -33.96
N PRO A 232 -3.37 -1.70 -34.86
CA PRO A 232 -4.57 -2.29 -35.44
C PRO A 232 -4.19 -3.55 -36.19
N VAL A 233 -5.08 -4.53 -36.19
CA VAL A 233 -4.91 -5.80 -36.90
C VAL A 233 -6.10 -5.98 -37.82
N ILE A 234 -5.85 -6.26 -39.10
CA ILE A 234 -6.88 -6.68 -40.04
C ILE A 234 -7.15 -8.18 -39.81
N THR A 235 -8.38 -8.52 -39.46
CA THR A 235 -8.83 -9.90 -39.21
C THR A 235 -9.59 -10.50 -40.40
N GLY A 236 -10.14 -9.64 -41.26
CA GLY A 236 -10.90 -10.02 -42.44
C GLY A 236 -10.76 -8.96 -43.53
N PRO A 237 -10.61 -9.34 -44.81
CA PRO A 237 -10.30 -10.69 -45.30
C PRO A 237 -8.97 -11.22 -44.75
N ALA A 238 -8.74 -12.54 -44.83
CA ALA A 238 -7.45 -13.12 -44.45
C ALA A 238 -6.34 -12.64 -45.40
N ASP A 239 -5.10 -12.60 -44.90
CA ASP A 239 -3.95 -12.26 -45.75
C ASP A 239 -3.79 -13.29 -46.89
N GLY A 240 -3.63 -12.79 -48.11
CA GLY A 240 -3.60 -13.57 -49.35
C GLY A 240 -4.99 -14.00 -49.87
N ALA A 241 -6.09 -13.54 -49.27
CA ALA A 241 -7.43 -13.95 -49.70
C ALA A 241 -7.79 -13.44 -51.11
N GLU A 242 -8.54 -14.26 -51.84
CA GLU A 242 -9.20 -13.84 -53.07
C GLU A 242 -10.61 -13.33 -52.78
N ILE A 243 -10.93 -12.11 -53.20
CA ILE A 243 -12.23 -11.45 -52.97
C ILE A 243 -12.96 -11.16 -54.29
N ALA A 244 -14.29 -11.04 -54.20
CA ALA A 244 -15.13 -10.68 -55.34
C ALA A 244 -14.88 -9.21 -55.76
N PRO A 245 -15.08 -8.86 -57.04
CA PRO A 245 -14.96 -7.49 -57.51
C PRO A 245 -16.06 -6.58 -56.93
N GLY A 246 -15.71 -5.29 -56.79
CA GLY A 246 -16.60 -4.25 -56.26
C GLY A 246 -16.44 -4.07 -54.75
N LYS A 247 -17.57 -4.12 -54.04
CA LYS A 247 -17.65 -3.82 -52.61
C LYS A 247 -17.03 -4.93 -51.75
N ALA A 248 -16.07 -4.55 -50.92
CA ALA A 248 -15.42 -5.42 -49.94
C ALA A 248 -15.54 -4.85 -48.53
N GLU A 249 -15.64 -5.74 -47.54
CA GLU A 249 -15.67 -5.38 -46.12
C GLU A 249 -14.36 -5.84 -45.47
N PHE A 250 -13.70 -4.91 -44.79
CA PHE A 250 -12.52 -5.17 -43.98
C PHE A 250 -12.88 -5.05 -42.51
N THR A 251 -12.53 -6.06 -41.73
CA THR A 251 -12.75 -6.12 -40.30
C THR A 251 -11.43 -6.23 -39.58
N GLY A 252 -11.39 -5.78 -38.34
CA GLY A 252 -10.19 -5.90 -37.53
C GLY A 252 -10.38 -5.59 -36.07
N THR A 253 -9.26 -5.63 -35.36
CA THR A 253 -9.15 -5.20 -33.96
C THR A 253 -8.27 -3.96 -33.88
N GLY A 254 -8.52 -3.11 -32.89
CA GLY A 254 -7.70 -1.94 -32.59
C GLY A 254 -7.95 -1.45 -31.18
N GLN A 255 -7.31 -0.34 -30.79
CA GLN A 255 -7.61 0.29 -29.52
C GLN A 255 -8.98 0.99 -29.58
N PRO A 256 -9.90 0.74 -28.63
CA PRO A 256 -11.19 1.44 -28.58
C PRO A 256 -11.07 2.96 -28.64
N GLY A 257 -11.93 3.60 -29.44
CA GLY A 257 -11.96 5.04 -29.61
C GLY A 257 -10.98 5.60 -30.64
N GLU A 258 -9.95 4.85 -31.07
CA GLU A 258 -9.07 5.27 -32.17
C GLU A 258 -9.78 5.19 -33.53
N THR A 259 -9.32 5.99 -34.49
CA THR A 259 -9.75 5.90 -35.89
C THR A 259 -8.77 5.07 -36.69
N ILE A 260 -9.25 4.00 -37.32
CA ILE A 260 -8.47 3.21 -38.28
C ILE A 260 -8.70 3.76 -39.67
N THR A 261 -7.62 4.10 -40.35
CA THR A 261 -7.60 4.48 -41.76
C THR A 261 -7.04 3.34 -42.59
N LEU A 262 -7.79 2.89 -43.59
CA LEU A 262 -7.31 1.93 -44.58
C LEU A 262 -6.71 2.66 -45.76
N THR A 263 -5.49 2.29 -46.16
CA THR A 263 -4.81 2.81 -47.35
C THR A 263 -4.34 1.71 -48.27
N ASP A 264 -4.19 2.04 -49.56
CA ASP A 264 -3.52 1.18 -50.54
C ASP A 264 -1.98 1.32 -50.49
N ALA A 265 -1.27 0.54 -51.32
CA ALA A 265 0.19 0.59 -51.42
C ALA A 265 0.77 1.96 -51.84
N ALA A 266 -0.03 2.81 -52.50
CA ALA A 266 0.36 4.15 -52.91
C ALA A 266 0.04 5.21 -51.85
N GLY A 267 -0.60 4.83 -50.73
CA GLY A 267 -1.04 5.72 -49.66
C GLY A 267 -2.41 6.35 -49.91
N THR A 268 -3.17 5.90 -50.93
CA THR A 268 -4.54 6.38 -51.18
C THR A 268 -5.46 5.85 -50.09
N VAL A 269 -6.25 6.72 -49.48
CA VAL A 269 -7.26 6.31 -48.47
C VAL A 269 -8.40 5.55 -49.14
N LEU A 270 -8.62 4.33 -48.69
CA LEU A 270 -9.71 3.44 -49.12
C LEU A 270 -10.97 3.62 -48.26
N GLY A 271 -10.79 4.01 -47.00
CA GLY A 271 -11.87 4.26 -46.05
C GLY A 271 -11.36 4.38 -44.62
N SER A 272 -12.24 4.69 -43.68
CA SER A 272 -11.90 4.75 -42.25
C SER A 272 -13.08 4.33 -41.37
N ALA A 273 -12.77 3.90 -40.14
CA ALA A 273 -13.75 3.61 -39.11
C ALA A 273 -13.19 3.81 -37.71
N THR A 274 -14.03 4.24 -36.77
CA THR A 274 -13.68 4.28 -35.35
C THR A 274 -13.79 2.88 -34.75
N VAL A 275 -12.81 2.50 -33.93
CA VAL A 275 -12.82 1.26 -33.17
C VAL A 275 -13.87 1.34 -32.06
N ARG A 276 -14.73 0.33 -31.97
CA ARG A 276 -15.77 0.22 -30.95
C ARG A 276 -15.17 -0.10 -29.58
N GLU A 277 -15.97 0.06 -28.52
CA GLU A 277 -15.59 -0.29 -27.14
C GLU A 277 -15.17 -1.75 -26.95
N ASP A 278 -15.66 -2.66 -27.80
CA ASP A 278 -15.25 -4.08 -27.79
C ASP A 278 -13.94 -4.35 -28.56
N GLY A 279 -13.28 -3.30 -29.04
CA GLY A 279 -12.04 -3.37 -29.81
C GLY A 279 -12.23 -3.70 -31.29
N SER A 280 -13.47 -3.89 -31.77
CA SER A 280 -13.75 -4.23 -33.16
C SER A 280 -13.90 -2.99 -34.05
N TRP A 281 -13.47 -3.09 -35.30
CA TRP A 281 -13.75 -2.10 -36.34
C TRP A 281 -14.11 -2.76 -37.66
N THR A 282 -14.84 -2.00 -38.49
CA THR A 282 -15.32 -2.45 -39.79
C THR A 282 -15.27 -1.30 -40.78
N VAL A 283 -14.60 -1.49 -41.92
CA VAL A 283 -14.54 -0.52 -43.02
C VAL A 283 -15.07 -1.19 -44.27
N THR A 284 -16.00 -0.53 -44.94
CA THR A 284 -16.47 -0.91 -46.27
C THR A 284 -15.67 -0.16 -47.32
N VAL A 285 -15.10 -0.87 -48.29
CA VAL A 285 -14.39 -0.31 -49.45
C VAL A 285 -15.21 -0.63 -50.70
N ASP A 286 -15.74 0.38 -51.38
CA ASP A 286 -16.73 0.19 -52.45
C ASP A 286 -16.10 -0.17 -53.82
N ASP A 287 -14.90 0.31 -54.12
CA ASP A 287 -14.30 0.23 -55.47
C ASP A 287 -12.88 -0.38 -55.46
N LEU A 288 -12.76 -1.65 -55.07
CA LEU A 288 -11.52 -2.40 -55.32
C LEU A 288 -11.50 -2.94 -56.75
N ARG A 289 -10.52 -2.47 -57.54
CA ARG A 289 -10.30 -2.91 -58.94
C ARG A 289 -9.75 -4.33 -59.00
N GLU A 290 -9.88 -4.99 -60.16
CA GLU A 290 -9.26 -6.30 -60.39
C GLU A 290 -7.73 -6.26 -60.19
N GLY A 291 -7.18 -7.32 -59.59
CA GLY A 291 -5.74 -7.46 -59.35
C GLY A 291 -5.37 -7.57 -57.87
N GLY A 292 -4.07 -7.58 -57.59
CA GLY A 292 -3.52 -7.63 -56.24
C GLY A 292 -3.49 -6.26 -55.58
N HIS A 293 -3.89 -6.20 -54.30
CA HIS A 293 -3.87 -5.00 -53.47
C HIS A 293 -3.13 -5.28 -52.17
N ILE A 294 -2.39 -4.27 -51.70
CA ILE A 294 -1.90 -4.21 -50.32
C ILE A 294 -2.81 -3.23 -49.60
N VAL A 295 -3.46 -3.69 -48.54
CA VAL A 295 -4.32 -2.86 -47.69
C VAL A 295 -3.63 -2.68 -46.35
N THR A 296 -3.37 -1.44 -45.98
CA THR A 296 -2.72 -1.07 -44.72
C THR A 296 -3.74 -0.41 -43.80
N ALA A 297 -3.93 -0.94 -42.61
CA ALA A 297 -4.69 -0.31 -41.53
C ALA A 297 -3.73 0.47 -40.64
N THR A 298 -3.99 1.77 -40.48
CA THR A 298 -3.18 2.68 -39.65
C THR A 298 -4.09 3.38 -38.64
N ASP A 299 -3.67 3.42 -37.37
CA ASP A 299 -4.38 4.16 -36.32
C ASP A 299 -3.92 5.64 -36.20
N ASP A 300 -4.53 6.37 -35.27
CA ASP A 300 -4.24 7.79 -35.01
C ASP A 300 -2.79 8.03 -34.51
N ALA A 301 -2.18 7.02 -33.88
CA ALA A 301 -0.79 7.04 -33.43
C ALA A 301 0.20 6.67 -34.56
N GLY A 302 -0.29 6.32 -35.75
CA GLY A 302 0.52 5.92 -36.90
C GLY A 302 1.04 4.49 -36.82
N ARG A 303 0.57 3.67 -35.87
CA ARG A 303 0.89 2.24 -35.84
C ARG A 303 0.04 1.54 -36.89
N ALA A 304 0.61 0.57 -37.57
CA ALA A 304 -0.02 -0.02 -38.74
C ALA A 304 0.16 -1.55 -38.84
N SER A 305 -0.78 -2.17 -39.53
CA SER A 305 -0.66 -3.53 -40.07
C SER A 305 -1.10 -3.54 -41.53
N SER A 306 -0.64 -4.53 -42.29
CA SER A 306 -1.04 -4.69 -43.69
C SER A 306 -1.35 -6.13 -44.04
N ILE A 307 -2.25 -6.30 -45.01
CA ILE A 307 -2.55 -7.58 -45.64
C ILE A 307 -2.52 -7.42 -47.16
N THR A 308 -2.39 -8.55 -47.84
CA THR A 308 -2.55 -8.65 -49.28
C THR A 308 -3.89 -9.30 -49.61
N VAL A 309 -4.58 -8.80 -50.64
CA VAL A 309 -5.81 -9.42 -51.17
C VAL A 309 -5.78 -9.39 -52.69
N THR A 310 -6.41 -10.37 -53.34
CA THR A 310 -6.53 -10.42 -54.81
C THR A 310 -8.00 -10.32 -55.21
N VAL A 311 -8.36 -9.30 -55.97
CA VAL A 311 -9.71 -9.12 -56.49
C VAL A 311 -9.83 -9.86 -57.82
N LYS A 312 -10.80 -10.79 -57.91
CA LYS A 312 -11.04 -11.58 -59.11
C LYS A 312 -11.61 -10.75 -60.26
N ALA A 313 -11.35 -11.18 -61.49
CA ALA A 313 -12.04 -10.69 -62.67
C ALA A 313 -13.55 -10.81 -62.51
N ALA A 314 -14.29 -9.78 -62.93
CA ALA A 314 -15.73 -9.88 -63.04
C ALA A 314 -16.06 -10.98 -64.05
N ALA A 315 -16.88 -11.96 -63.64
CA ALA A 315 -17.33 -13.01 -64.54
C ALA A 315 -18.13 -12.35 -65.69
N THR A 316 -17.54 -12.32 -66.88
CA THR A 316 -18.26 -11.96 -68.10
C THR A 316 -19.23 -13.10 -68.41
N GLY A 317 -20.51 -12.90 -68.11
CA GLY A 317 -21.54 -13.87 -68.51
C GLY A 317 -21.58 -14.04 -70.04
N PRO A 318 -21.95 -15.22 -70.56
CA PRO A 318 -22.16 -15.37 -72.00
C PRO A 318 -23.29 -14.43 -72.42
N GLY A 319 -23.00 -13.51 -73.35
CA GLY A 319 -23.95 -12.50 -73.81
C GLY A 319 -25.21 -13.10 -74.47
N PRO A 320 -26.35 -12.38 -74.46
CA PRO A 320 -27.57 -12.86 -75.08
C PRO A 320 -27.49 -12.63 -76.59
N GLY A 321 -27.12 -13.66 -77.35
CA GLY A 321 -27.42 -13.81 -78.77
C GLY A 321 -27.97 -15.21 -78.95
N GLY A 322 -29.17 -15.44 -79.44
CA GLY A 322 -29.74 -14.95 -80.69
C GLY A 322 -30.17 -16.21 -81.45
N GLU A 323 -31.40 -16.20 -81.96
CA GLU A 323 -32.24 -17.37 -82.28
C GLU A 323 -31.69 -18.35 -83.34
N THR A 324 -32.19 -19.59 -83.23
CA THR A 324 -32.10 -20.77 -84.13
C THR A 324 -32.78 -20.51 -85.50
N PRO A 325 -32.50 -21.29 -86.59
CA PRO A 325 -33.18 -22.58 -86.86
C PRO A 325 -32.24 -23.59 -87.62
N ALA A 326 -32.47 -24.89 -87.86
CA ALA A 326 -33.60 -25.80 -87.82
C ALA A 326 -33.10 -27.28 -87.71
N ASP A 327 -33.94 -28.13 -87.13
CA ASP A 327 -34.21 -29.56 -87.34
C ASP A 327 -33.17 -30.50 -87.99
N THR A 328 -32.85 -31.61 -87.30
CA THR A 328 -33.31 -32.95 -87.76
C THR A 328 -33.51 -33.91 -86.56
N LYS A 329 -34.68 -34.56 -86.58
CA LYS A 329 -35.28 -35.53 -85.65
C LYS A 329 -34.54 -36.89 -85.61
N THR A 330 -34.57 -37.59 -84.46
CA THR A 330 -34.74 -39.06 -84.22
C THR A 330 -34.43 -39.35 -82.74
N GLU A 331 -35.42 -39.48 -81.84
CA GLU A 331 -36.19 -40.68 -81.43
C GLU A 331 -35.61 -41.48 -80.23
N ALA A 332 -36.43 -41.52 -79.17
CA ALA A 332 -36.70 -42.56 -78.15
C ALA A 332 -35.71 -42.95 -77.01
N ALA A 333 -36.37 -43.06 -75.84
CA ALA A 333 -36.22 -44.02 -74.73
C ALA A 333 -35.29 -43.73 -73.53
N LYS A 334 -35.92 -43.42 -72.39
CA LYS A 334 -35.47 -43.62 -70.98
C LYS A 334 -35.61 -45.13 -70.61
N PRO A 335 -35.17 -45.69 -69.45
CA PRO A 335 -34.35 -45.21 -68.30
C PRO A 335 -33.28 -46.24 -67.78
N ALA A 336 -32.43 -45.88 -66.80
CA ALA A 336 -32.09 -46.73 -65.63
C ALA A 336 -31.07 -46.09 -64.65
N LYS A 337 -31.28 -46.33 -63.34
CA LYS A 337 -30.41 -46.11 -62.17
C LYS A 337 -29.75 -47.45 -61.79
N PRO A 338 -28.49 -47.51 -61.28
CA PRO A 338 -28.21 -47.75 -59.84
C PRO A 338 -26.86 -47.10 -59.40
N ALA A 339 -26.36 -47.06 -58.15
CA ALA A 339 -26.62 -47.72 -56.89
C ALA A 339 -26.06 -46.86 -55.73
N LYS A 340 -26.51 -47.13 -54.50
CA LYS A 340 -25.95 -46.68 -53.22
C LYS A 340 -24.76 -47.59 -52.84
N PRO A 341 -23.76 -47.07 -52.10
CA PRO A 341 -23.33 -47.72 -50.86
C PRO A 341 -23.00 -46.66 -49.77
N ALA A 342 -22.76 -46.92 -48.49
CA ALA A 342 -23.14 -47.90 -47.48
C ALA A 342 -22.63 -47.28 -46.15
N LYS A 343 -23.31 -47.52 -45.02
CA LYS A 343 -22.86 -47.12 -43.67
C LYS A 343 -21.97 -48.23 -43.08
N PRO A 344 -20.99 -47.89 -42.23
CA PRO A 344 -20.85 -48.59 -40.93
C PRO A 344 -20.57 -47.57 -39.79
N SER A 345 -21.33 -47.52 -38.69
CA SER A 345 -21.36 -48.36 -37.46
C SER A 345 -20.33 -47.96 -36.39
N GLN A 346 -20.82 -47.87 -35.15
CA GLN A 346 -20.18 -47.49 -33.89
C GLN A 346 -19.08 -48.46 -33.42
N ALA A 347 -18.09 -47.96 -32.66
CA ALA A 347 -17.91 -48.20 -31.21
C ALA A 347 -16.42 -48.06 -30.78
N ALA A 348 -16.15 -47.23 -29.75
CA ALA A 348 -15.32 -47.54 -28.57
C ALA A 348 -15.10 -46.27 -27.71
N GLU A 349 -15.44 -46.38 -26.42
CA GLU A 349 -15.26 -45.41 -25.33
C GLU A 349 -13.77 -45.31 -24.92
N PRO A 350 -13.33 -44.24 -24.23
CA PRO A 350 -13.07 -44.43 -22.80
C PRO A 350 -13.31 -43.22 -21.85
N ALA A 351 -13.76 -43.58 -20.65
CA ALA A 351 -13.35 -43.12 -19.31
C ALA A 351 -13.66 -41.68 -18.83
N LYS A 352 -14.60 -41.64 -17.87
CA LYS A 352 -14.95 -40.57 -16.93
C LYS A 352 -13.89 -40.39 -15.82
N PRO A 353 -13.54 -39.17 -15.40
CA PRO A 353 -12.95 -38.93 -14.09
C PRO A 353 -14.03 -38.65 -13.02
N SER A 354 -13.79 -39.27 -11.88
CA SER A 354 -14.57 -39.34 -10.63
C SER A 354 -14.60 -38.04 -9.82
N GLN A 355 -15.75 -37.78 -9.20
CA GLN A 355 -15.95 -36.85 -8.07
C GLN A 355 -15.10 -37.24 -6.84
N PRO A 356 -14.69 -36.27 -6.00
CA PRO A 356 -14.50 -36.50 -4.58
C PRO A 356 -15.74 -36.10 -3.76
N ALA A 357 -15.91 -36.84 -2.67
CA ALA A 357 -17.09 -36.92 -1.83
C ALA A 357 -17.27 -35.77 -0.83
N LYS A 358 -18.53 -35.61 -0.39
CA LYS A 358 -19.00 -34.84 0.77
C LYS A 358 -18.30 -35.24 2.09
N ALA A 359 -18.02 -34.25 2.93
CA ALA A 359 -18.04 -34.39 4.39
C ALA A 359 -18.73 -33.16 5.05
N SER A 360 -19.93 -33.43 5.56
CA SER A 360 -20.54 -33.03 6.85
C SER A 360 -20.57 -31.56 7.34
N LYS A 361 -21.81 -31.07 7.52
CA LYS A 361 -22.30 -29.93 8.34
C LYS A 361 -21.95 -30.12 9.84
N PRO A 362 -21.94 -29.05 10.67
CA PRO A 362 -23.09 -28.80 11.56
C PRO A 362 -23.48 -27.29 11.64
N ALA A 363 -24.76 -26.95 11.45
CA ALA A 363 -25.73 -26.44 12.46
C ALA A 363 -25.44 -24.97 12.83
N GLU A 364 -25.97 -23.97 12.12
CA GLU A 364 -27.32 -23.37 12.25
C GLU A 364 -27.68 -22.91 13.68
N ALA A 365 -27.55 -21.60 13.91
CA ALA A 365 -28.32 -20.85 14.89
C ALA A 365 -28.61 -19.44 14.34
N SER A 366 -29.83 -19.30 13.81
CA SER A 366 -30.81 -18.24 14.10
C SER A 366 -30.43 -16.76 13.93
N LYS A 367 -31.04 -16.18 12.88
CA LYS A 367 -31.43 -14.77 12.70
C LYS A 367 -32.40 -14.30 13.82
N PRO A 368 -32.51 -12.99 14.10
CA PRO A 368 -33.73 -12.25 13.70
C PRO A 368 -33.39 -10.83 13.14
N SER A 369 -33.83 -10.43 11.95
CA SER A 369 -35.08 -9.72 11.60
C SER A 369 -35.22 -8.28 12.12
N LYS A 370 -34.80 -7.32 11.27
CA LYS A 370 -35.51 -6.13 10.75
C LYS A 370 -36.55 -5.41 11.64
N ALA A 371 -36.27 -4.13 11.90
CA ALA A 371 -37.20 -2.97 11.93
C ALA A 371 -36.37 -1.75 11.42
N ALA A 372 -36.68 -1.05 10.31
CA ALA A 372 -37.69 0.01 10.13
C ALA A 372 -37.61 1.08 11.24
N GLU A 373 -37.54 2.41 11.04
CA GLU A 373 -37.52 3.34 9.90
C GLU A 373 -37.26 4.75 10.50
N ALA A 374 -36.77 5.69 9.68
CA ALA A 374 -36.80 7.16 9.84
C ALA A 374 -36.04 7.86 11.00
N SER A 375 -35.07 8.71 10.65
CA SER A 375 -35.19 10.20 10.68
C SER A 375 -33.82 10.90 10.70
N LYS A 376 -33.62 11.84 9.77
CA LYS A 376 -32.46 12.76 9.67
C LYS A 376 -32.73 14.03 10.54
N PRO A 377 -31.80 15.01 10.60
CA PRO A 377 -31.07 15.41 11.79
C PRO A 377 -31.65 16.65 12.51
N ALA A 378 -31.45 16.75 13.83
CA ALA A 378 -31.73 17.98 14.57
C ALA A 378 -30.42 18.71 14.91
N GLU A 379 -30.27 19.85 14.26
CA GLU A 379 -29.40 20.97 14.55
C GLU A 379 -29.62 21.47 15.99
N SER A 380 -28.57 21.90 16.69
CA SER A 380 -28.73 22.83 17.82
C SER A 380 -27.62 23.87 17.87
N PRO A 381 -27.96 25.12 18.22
CA PRO A 381 -27.17 26.28 17.86
C PRO A 381 -26.26 26.73 19.00
N ALA A 382 -25.22 27.46 18.62
CA ALA A 382 -24.46 28.32 19.52
C ALA A 382 -25.34 29.42 20.11
N ARG A 383 -25.12 29.78 21.39
CA ARG A 383 -25.19 31.18 21.87
C ARG A 383 -24.45 31.40 23.19
N ASP A 384 -23.84 32.58 23.24
CA ASP A 384 -23.06 33.22 24.27
C ASP A 384 -23.78 33.49 25.61
N GLY A 385 -22.99 33.44 26.68
CA GLY A 385 -22.79 34.52 27.67
C GLY A 385 -23.97 35.03 28.52
N ALA A 386 -23.88 34.84 29.84
CA ALA A 386 -23.85 35.94 30.82
C ALA A 386 -23.60 35.46 32.26
N LEU A 387 -22.96 36.35 33.02
CA LEU A 387 -22.43 36.24 34.37
C LEU A 387 -23.51 36.14 35.48
N ALA A 388 -23.22 35.38 36.53
CA ALA A 388 -23.68 35.69 37.89
C ALA A 388 -22.62 35.24 38.91
N ARG A 389 -22.06 36.20 39.65
CA ARG A 389 -21.20 36.00 40.82
C ARG A 389 -22.06 35.95 42.08
N THR A 390 -21.91 34.92 42.90
CA THR A 390 -22.01 34.99 44.37
C THR A 390 -20.99 34.02 44.95
N GLY A 391 -20.25 34.45 45.96
CA GLY A 391 -19.10 33.72 46.51
C GLY A 391 -19.38 33.12 47.88
N SER A 392 -18.69 32.02 48.19
CA SER A 392 -18.16 31.69 49.51
C SER A 392 -17.44 30.33 49.44
N ASP A 393 -16.15 30.35 49.80
CA ASP A 393 -15.32 29.26 50.34
C ASP A 393 -14.98 28.00 49.50
N PHE A 394 -13.69 27.84 49.24
CA PHE A 394 -12.97 26.74 48.58
C PHE A 394 -11.85 26.26 49.55
N PRO A 395 -11.32 25.02 49.47
CA PRO A 395 -10.58 24.57 48.28
C PRO A 395 -10.80 23.13 47.80
N VAL A 396 -11.13 22.98 46.51
CA VAL A 396 -10.30 22.56 45.35
C VAL A 396 -10.25 21.04 45.18
N GLU A 397 -11.27 20.51 44.49
CA GLU A 397 -11.18 19.30 43.66
C GLU A 397 -10.48 19.65 42.34
N LEU A 398 -9.60 18.75 41.88
CA LEU A 398 -8.87 18.87 40.63
C LEU A 398 -9.68 18.16 39.52
N VAL A 399 -10.46 18.91 38.73
CA VAL A 399 -11.03 18.43 37.46
C VAL A 399 -10.25 19.04 36.31
N GLY A 400 -9.87 18.19 35.36
CA GLY A 400 -8.91 18.47 34.29
C GLY A 400 -9.28 19.61 33.36
N ILE A 401 -8.25 20.34 32.94
CA ILE A 401 -8.29 21.25 31.79
C ILE A 401 -7.36 20.69 30.72
N SER A 402 -7.92 20.58 29.53
CA SER A 402 -7.36 20.11 28.27
C SER A 402 -6.01 20.77 27.92
N ALA A 403 -4.99 19.94 27.69
CA ALA A 403 -3.72 20.34 27.08
C ALA A 403 -3.89 20.46 25.55
N ALA A 404 -4.64 21.47 25.11
CA ALA A 404 -4.78 21.82 23.70
C ALA A 404 -4.72 23.35 23.56
N ALA A 405 -3.56 23.93 23.89
CA ALA A 405 -3.05 25.22 23.39
C ALA A 405 -1.87 25.68 24.27
N LEU A 406 -0.70 25.05 24.15
CA LEU A 406 0.58 25.69 24.55
C LEU A 406 1.76 24.96 23.90
N LEU A 407 1.77 24.95 22.56
CA LEU A 407 2.88 24.45 21.74
C LEU A 407 3.27 25.54 20.73
N ALA A 408 3.65 26.71 21.26
CA ALA A 408 4.25 27.79 20.47
C ALA A 408 4.95 28.81 21.38
N ALA A 409 5.93 28.37 22.16
CA ALA A 409 7.06 29.14 22.70
C ALA A 409 7.70 28.29 23.80
N GLY A 410 9.01 28.02 23.69
CA GLY A 410 9.76 27.26 24.69
C GLY A 410 9.92 28.01 26.02
N GLY A 411 8.85 28.06 26.82
CA GLY A 411 8.84 28.65 28.16
C GLY A 411 8.32 27.67 29.21
N CYS A 412 9.18 27.25 30.15
CA CYS A 412 8.79 26.48 31.32
C CYS A 412 8.02 27.35 32.33
N THR A 413 6.87 26.87 32.82
CA THR A 413 6.18 27.40 34.01
C THR A 413 6.51 26.51 35.21
N VAL A 414 7.05 27.09 36.28
CA VAL A 414 7.36 26.37 37.54
C VAL A 414 6.22 26.60 38.53
N ILE A 415 5.56 25.51 38.98
CA ILE A 415 4.57 25.54 40.07
C ILE A 415 5.26 25.05 41.35
N ALA A 416 5.46 25.94 42.33
CA ALA A 416 6.01 25.59 43.63
C ALA A 416 4.89 25.27 44.64
N LEU A 417 4.80 24.03 45.12
CA LEU A 417 3.89 23.64 46.19
C LEU A 417 4.61 23.68 47.55
N ARG A 418 4.19 24.58 48.44
CA ARG A 418 4.72 24.69 49.82
C ARG A 418 3.79 23.94 50.78
N ARG A 419 4.20 22.79 51.30
CA ARG A 419 3.46 22.07 52.35
C ARG A 419 3.70 22.74 53.71
N ARG A 420 2.71 23.43 54.29
CA ARG A 420 2.75 23.81 55.72
C ARG A 420 2.60 22.55 56.57
N ARG A 421 3.51 22.34 57.52
CA ARG A 421 3.32 21.38 58.61
C ARG A 421 2.61 22.15 59.73
N ASN A 422 1.35 21.84 60.04
CA ASN A 422 0.72 22.28 61.28
C ASN A 422 1.23 21.37 62.41
N HIS A 423 1.83 21.98 63.43
CA HIS A 423 2.01 21.35 64.73
C HIS A 423 0.87 21.85 65.61
N GLY A 424 0.10 20.92 66.20
CA GLY A 424 -0.86 21.19 67.28
C GLY A 424 -2.10 21.92 66.83
#